data_AF-A0A9P6L714-F1
#
_entry.id   AF-A0A9P6L714-F1
#
_cell.length_a   1.000
_cell.length_b   1.000
_cell.length_c   1.000
_cell.angle_alpha   90.00
_cell.angle_beta   90.00
_cell.angle_gamma   90.00
#
_symmetry.space_group_name_H-M   'P 1'
#
loop_
_entity.id
_entity.type
_entity.pdbx_description
1 polymer ?
#
loop_
_entity_poly.entity_id
_entity_poly.type
_entity_poly.pdbx_seq_one_letter_code
_entity_poly.pdbx_strand_id
1 'polypeptide(L)'
;MPNQLTLFPSGEKSSLRVFCPNMKDVVTSFESYLPASVAEAPGVSPNLPARLSWIKEGMDYHAYLPKERPFQSHLLEPLKRQTRDYVQKDGRWFLDEDTRILWASLDDKLTASIEVVSGGMLVELGHVEPESPVRFGFTRGHKTQRGASISSEKSRKGFVHRLAYLVYLVSMQYKWGENLVDQLWWKALLARCGPVWVDSVWDVVYRQWKERNFVGVRVRPRTTSVRWLSNALNFGVPIWVLFPEHNSYERLYGGFVVANSWLPTGQQVYDAQRKAAAEHNEALIAKPAAAPSLPANPTDSLPVPCNNPPSELSTNDVNLNTPVRPESPTPPTRIPTGGRWYRSWESFFREREEADKNHFETASDDEKKAWLSRERNALKFHAPGKSGARVYVWEACDSGGFFRILQDRSVVAESWELWYEEAMVFDPRRNFWDYCPFKWAPAVETGPPDDLDEGVNNNDPLILTGGKGTWNW
;
A
#
# COMPACT_ATOMS: atom_id res chain seq x y z
N MET A 1 -24.20 20.33 18.70
CA MET A 1 -23.27 21.47 18.58
C MET A 1 -22.31 21.11 17.44
N PRO A 2 -22.39 21.73 16.26
CA PRO A 2 -21.42 21.42 15.20
C PRO A 2 -20.05 21.88 15.69
N ASN A 3 -19.09 20.95 15.72
CA ASN A 3 -17.69 21.24 16.01
C ASN A 3 -17.26 22.44 15.15
N GLN A 4 -16.66 23.46 15.75
CA GLN A 4 -16.11 24.59 15.00
C GLN A 4 -15.25 24.06 13.86
N LEU A 5 -15.72 24.25 12.62
CA LEU A 5 -15.02 23.80 11.42
C LEU A 5 -13.67 24.49 11.38
N THR A 6 -12.60 23.72 11.60
CA THR A 6 -11.26 24.26 11.71
C THR A 6 -10.75 24.57 10.31
N LEU A 7 -10.31 25.82 10.08
CA LEU A 7 -9.60 26.20 8.85
C LEU A 7 -8.23 25.55 8.79
N PHE A 8 -7.67 25.42 7.58
CA PHE A 8 -6.26 25.09 7.47
C PHE A 8 -5.43 26.25 8.05
N PRO A 9 -4.54 26.02 9.03
CA PRO A 9 -3.59 27.02 9.46
C PRO A 9 -2.73 27.45 8.27
N SER A 10 -2.33 28.74 8.25
CA SER A 10 -1.39 29.25 7.26
C SER A 10 -0.11 28.41 7.31
N GLY A 11 0.25 27.78 6.18
CA GLY A 11 1.35 26.83 6.11
C GLY A 11 2.67 27.45 6.56
N GLU A 12 3.42 26.72 7.39
CA GLU A 12 4.85 27.01 7.59
C GLU A 12 5.56 26.96 6.24
N LYS A 13 6.52 27.87 6.03
CA LYS A 13 7.37 27.82 4.85
C LYS A 13 8.28 26.60 4.95
N SER A 14 7.87 25.50 4.33
CA SER A 14 8.72 24.32 4.20
C SER A 14 10.00 24.69 3.43
N SER A 15 11.15 24.24 3.93
CA SER A 15 12.44 24.42 3.26
C SER A 15 12.64 23.31 2.22
N LEU A 16 13.09 23.66 1.01
CA LEU A 16 13.46 22.68 -0.01
C LEU A 16 14.61 21.80 0.48
N ARG A 17 14.41 20.48 0.42
CA ARG A 17 15.42 19.45 0.67
C ARG A 17 15.92 18.90 -0.66
N VAL A 18 17.22 18.60 -0.69
CA VAL A 18 17.92 18.07 -1.85
C VAL A 18 18.55 16.75 -1.47
N PHE A 19 18.29 15.72 -2.27
CA PHE A 19 18.78 14.37 -2.08
C PHE A 19 19.50 13.92 -3.34
N CYS A 20 20.63 13.22 -3.17
CA CYS A 20 21.40 12.66 -4.25
C CYS A 20 21.53 11.14 -4.03
N PRO A 21 20.52 10.34 -4.44
CA PRO A 21 20.58 8.88 -4.26
C PRO A 21 21.77 8.25 -4.98
N ASN A 22 22.28 8.91 -6.02
CA ASN A 22 23.55 8.61 -6.66
C ASN A 22 24.18 9.91 -7.18
N MET A 23 25.39 9.83 -7.75
CA MET A 23 26.13 11.00 -8.23
C MET A 23 25.48 11.72 -9.44
N LYS A 24 24.54 11.07 -10.13
CA LYS A 24 23.92 11.57 -11.36
C LYS A 24 22.53 12.16 -11.12
N ASP A 25 21.78 11.58 -10.20
CA ASP A 25 20.40 11.94 -9.93
C ASP A 25 20.31 12.95 -8.79
N VAL A 26 19.55 14.02 -9.03
CA VAL A 26 19.18 14.99 -8.00
C VAL A 26 17.68 14.92 -7.79
N VAL A 27 17.26 14.70 -6.55
CA VAL A 27 15.85 14.69 -6.15
C VAL A 27 15.62 15.87 -5.21
N THR A 28 14.58 16.65 -5.47
CA THR A 28 14.13 17.68 -4.51
C THR A 28 12.77 17.37 -3.95
N SER A 29 12.55 17.71 -2.69
CA SER A 29 11.26 17.62 -2.01
C SER A 29 11.18 18.64 -0.89
N PHE A 30 9.98 19.00 -0.45
CA PHE A 30 9.78 19.73 0.80
C PHE A 30 9.70 18.79 2.01
N GLU A 31 9.66 17.48 1.76
CA GLU A 31 9.74 16.45 2.78
C GLU A 31 11.16 16.31 3.34
N SER A 32 11.26 15.98 4.62
CA SER A 32 12.54 15.74 5.31
C SER A 32 13.21 14.41 4.96
N TYR A 33 12.53 13.56 4.18
CA TYR A 33 12.97 12.19 3.89
C TYR A 33 12.97 11.88 2.39
N LEU A 34 13.84 10.95 2.00
CA LEU A 34 13.82 10.32 0.69
C LEU A 34 13.27 8.89 0.83
N PRO A 35 12.16 8.54 0.15
CA PRO A 35 11.66 7.18 0.13
C PRO A 35 12.69 6.23 -0.50
N ALA A 36 12.88 5.05 0.10
CA ALA A 36 13.86 4.04 -0.35
C ALA A 36 13.71 3.67 -1.84
N SER A 37 12.48 3.73 -2.39
CA SER A 37 12.13 3.37 -3.77
C SER A 37 12.27 4.51 -4.80
N VAL A 38 12.79 5.68 -4.43
CA VAL A 38 13.06 6.75 -5.42
C VAL A 38 14.30 6.44 -6.26
N ALA A 39 15.26 5.67 -5.71
CA ALA A 39 16.51 5.30 -6.37
C ALA A 39 16.44 4.07 -7.28
N GLU A 40 15.43 3.20 -7.10
CA GLU A 40 15.24 1.97 -7.89
C GLU A 40 13.92 2.05 -8.69
N ALA A 41 13.97 1.79 -9.99
CA ALA A 41 12.77 1.65 -10.83
C ALA A 41 12.92 0.43 -11.75
N PRO A 42 11.89 -0.41 -11.81
CA PRO A 42 11.03 -0.32 -12.98
C PRO A 42 9.53 -0.35 -12.63
N GLY A 43 8.71 0.11 -13.58
CA GLY A 43 7.37 -0.45 -13.73
C GLY A 43 6.22 0.34 -13.11
N VAL A 44 5.43 0.93 -13.99
CA VAL A 44 4.08 1.43 -13.73
C VAL A 44 3.18 0.26 -13.30
N SER A 45 2.62 0.30 -12.09
CA SER A 45 1.44 -0.50 -11.73
C SER A 45 0.25 0.43 -11.41
N PRO A 46 -0.91 0.32 -12.08
CA PRO A 46 -2.08 1.18 -11.85
C PRO A 46 -3.02 0.79 -10.71
N ASN A 47 -2.86 -0.37 -10.06
CA ASN A 47 -4.00 -1.02 -9.37
C ASN A 47 -3.86 -1.25 -7.85
N LEU A 48 -2.90 -0.59 -7.21
CA LEU A 48 -2.66 -0.67 -5.77
C LEU A 48 -3.33 0.46 -5.02
N PRO A 49 -3.87 0.22 -3.80
CA PRO A 49 -3.94 1.29 -2.84
C PRO A 49 -2.51 1.75 -2.56
N ALA A 50 -2.26 3.00 -2.95
CA ALA A 50 -1.46 3.91 -2.18
C ALA A 50 0.05 3.66 -2.10
N ARG A 51 0.68 3.36 -3.24
CA ARG A 51 2.14 3.44 -3.36
C ARG A 51 2.57 4.71 -4.06
N LEU A 52 3.68 5.25 -3.56
CA LEU A 52 4.39 6.31 -4.24
C LEU A 52 4.70 5.88 -5.68
N SER A 53 4.02 6.46 -6.66
CA SER A 53 4.20 6.15 -8.07
C SER A 53 4.83 7.32 -8.81
N TRP A 54 5.34 7.06 -10.01
CA TRP A 54 5.53 8.15 -10.98
C TRP A 54 4.17 8.74 -11.31
N ILE A 55 4.14 10.06 -11.46
CA ILE A 55 3.00 10.77 -12.03
C ILE A 55 2.70 10.17 -13.42
N LYS A 56 1.43 9.90 -13.67
CA LYS A 56 0.96 9.47 -15.00
C LYS A 56 0.24 10.64 -15.63
N GLU A 57 0.41 10.79 -16.93
CA GLU A 57 -0.27 11.83 -17.69
C GLU A 57 -1.79 11.73 -17.47
N GLY A 58 -2.41 12.87 -17.15
CA GLY A 58 -3.83 12.97 -16.86
C GLY A 58 -4.28 12.41 -15.51
N MET A 59 -3.40 11.87 -14.66
CA MET A 59 -3.78 11.24 -13.39
C MET A 59 -3.21 12.00 -12.18
N ASP A 60 -3.24 13.33 -12.21
CA ASP A 60 -2.67 14.20 -11.18
C ASP A 60 -3.23 13.91 -9.78
N TYR A 61 -4.51 13.54 -9.71
CA TYR A 61 -5.19 13.21 -8.46
C TYR A 61 -4.62 11.97 -7.75
N HIS A 62 -3.79 11.15 -8.41
CA HIS A 62 -3.15 9.99 -7.77
C HIS A 62 -2.30 10.41 -6.56
N ALA A 63 -1.73 11.62 -6.57
CA ALA A 63 -0.98 12.15 -5.44
C ALA A 63 -1.84 12.30 -4.17
N TYR A 64 -3.16 12.44 -4.35
CA TYR A 64 -4.16 12.62 -3.31
C TYR A 64 -4.80 11.30 -2.88
N LEU A 65 -4.34 10.15 -3.37
CA LEU A 65 -4.79 8.87 -2.82
C LEU A 65 -4.33 8.77 -1.35
N PRO A 66 -5.15 8.20 -0.45
CA PRO A 66 -4.77 8.02 0.95
C PRO A 66 -3.75 6.88 1.10
N LYS A 67 -2.66 7.10 1.84
CA LYS A 67 -1.64 6.09 2.21
C LYS A 67 -2.26 4.94 3.00
N GLU A 68 -3.07 5.30 3.98
CA GLU A 68 -3.65 4.37 4.94
C GLU A 68 -5.15 4.56 5.06
N ARG A 69 -5.84 3.47 5.44
CA ARG A 69 -7.20 3.51 5.98
C ARG A 69 -8.22 4.30 5.13
N PRO A 70 -8.33 4.03 3.80
CA PRO A 70 -9.17 4.82 2.90
C PRO A 70 -10.63 4.93 3.36
N PHE A 71 -11.15 3.95 4.09
CA PHE A 71 -12.56 3.89 4.47
C PHE A 71 -12.86 4.42 5.87
N GLN A 72 -11.90 5.02 6.59
CA GLN A 72 -12.12 5.47 7.98
C GLN A 72 -12.99 6.72 8.11
N SER A 73 -13.23 7.46 7.03
CA SER A 73 -14.13 8.61 7.05
C SER A 73 -15.60 8.17 7.14
N HIS A 74 -16.42 9.00 7.79
CA HIS A 74 -17.86 8.76 7.89
C HIS A 74 -18.54 8.75 6.49
N LEU A 75 -17.98 9.46 5.51
CA LEU A 75 -18.45 9.48 4.11
C LEU A 75 -18.29 8.10 3.45
N LEU A 76 -17.23 7.37 3.81
CA LEU A 76 -16.94 6.04 3.27
C LEU A 76 -17.33 4.90 4.23
N GLU A 77 -18.01 5.21 5.34
CA GLU A 77 -18.58 4.23 6.27
C GLU A 77 -19.44 3.16 5.57
N PRO A 78 -20.27 3.49 4.56
CA PRO A 78 -21.02 2.46 3.83
C PRO A 78 -20.15 1.40 3.15
N LEU A 79 -18.88 1.70 2.89
CA LEU A 79 -17.93 0.79 2.25
C LEU A 79 -17.17 -0.08 3.26
N LYS A 80 -17.28 0.18 4.58
CA LYS A 80 -16.63 -0.59 5.65
C LYS A 80 -17.30 -1.92 5.95
N ARG A 81 -18.61 -2.07 5.71
CA ARG A 81 -19.37 -3.31 6.01
C ARG A 81 -18.61 -4.53 5.49
N GLN A 82 -18.01 -5.29 6.41
CA GLN A 82 -17.11 -6.41 6.14
C GLN A 82 -17.88 -7.68 5.75
N THR A 83 -19.09 -7.87 6.29
CA THR A 83 -20.01 -8.92 5.87
C THR A 83 -20.70 -8.49 4.58
N ARG A 84 -20.03 -8.73 3.46
CA ARG A 84 -20.62 -8.58 2.12
C ARG A 84 -21.55 -9.76 1.91
N ASP A 85 -22.79 -9.59 2.31
CA ASP A 85 -23.79 -10.63 2.11
C ASP A 85 -24.18 -10.61 0.63
N TYR A 86 -23.74 -11.63 -0.10
CA TYR A 86 -24.12 -11.78 -1.49
C TYR A 86 -25.41 -12.58 -1.55
N VAL A 87 -26.42 -11.99 -2.18
CA VAL A 87 -27.75 -12.60 -2.29
C VAL A 87 -27.90 -13.20 -3.67
N GLN A 88 -28.37 -14.45 -3.74
CA GLN A 88 -28.72 -15.08 -5.00
C GLN A 88 -30.20 -14.80 -5.33
N LYS A 89 -30.45 -14.20 -6.49
CA LYS A 89 -31.78 -13.92 -7.03
C LYS A 89 -31.83 -14.30 -8.51
N ASP A 90 -32.83 -15.07 -8.92
CA ASP A 90 -33.04 -15.48 -10.32
C ASP A 90 -31.78 -16.13 -10.97
N GLY A 91 -31.07 -16.96 -10.20
CA GLY A 91 -29.85 -17.62 -10.65
C GLY A 91 -28.61 -16.72 -10.79
N ARG A 92 -28.69 -15.46 -10.34
CA ARG A 92 -27.59 -14.50 -10.32
C ARG A 92 -27.25 -14.05 -8.91
N TRP A 93 -26.00 -13.66 -8.70
CA TRP A 93 -25.47 -13.18 -7.44
C TRP A 93 -25.39 -11.65 -7.46
N PHE A 94 -25.90 -11.03 -6.41
CA PHE A 94 -25.91 -9.59 -6.21
C PHE A 94 -25.23 -9.27 -4.89
N LEU A 95 -24.74 -8.04 -4.75
CA LEU A 95 -24.55 -7.44 -3.44
C LEU A 95 -25.92 -7.28 -2.77
N ASP A 96 -26.00 -7.40 -1.45
CA ASP A 96 -27.27 -7.18 -0.74
C ASP A 96 -27.90 -5.83 -1.10
N GLU A 97 -29.23 -5.79 -1.07
CA GLU A 97 -30.01 -4.67 -1.58
C GLU A 97 -29.68 -3.37 -0.84
N ASP A 98 -29.56 -3.43 0.49
CA ASP A 98 -29.31 -2.27 1.33
C ASP A 98 -27.93 -1.67 1.02
N THR A 99 -26.88 -2.51 0.95
CA THR A 99 -25.53 -2.05 0.60
C THR A 99 -25.50 -1.51 -0.83
N ARG A 100 -26.21 -2.14 -1.78
CA ARG A 100 -26.29 -1.64 -3.16
C ARG A 100 -26.94 -0.26 -3.24
N ILE A 101 -28.05 -0.04 -2.53
CA ILE A 101 -28.74 1.26 -2.47
C ILE A 101 -27.82 2.31 -1.84
N LEU A 102 -27.15 1.97 -0.74
CA LEU A 102 -26.22 2.87 -0.07
C LEU A 102 -25.04 3.27 -0.97
N TRP A 103 -24.44 2.30 -1.67
CA TRP A 103 -23.33 2.57 -2.59
C TRP A 103 -23.78 3.37 -3.82
N ALA A 104 -24.98 3.09 -4.36
CA ALA A 104 -25.53 3.88 -5.46
C ALA A 104 -25.75 5.34 -5.05
N SER A 105 -26.36 5.57 -3.89
CA SER A 105 -26.54 6.93 -3.35
C SER A 105 -25.21 7.64 -3.10
N LEU A 106 -24.20 6.92 -2.63
CA LEU A 106 -22.85 7.44 -2.44
C LEU A 106 -22.22 7.86 -3.78
N ASP A 107 -22.34 7.04 -4.82
CA ASP A 107 -21.78 7.34 -6.15
C ASP A 107 -22.47 8.54 -6.81
N ASP A 108 -23.80 8.63 -6.69
CA ASP A 108 -24.57 9.76 -7.20
C ASP A 108 -24.14 11.07 -6.53
N LYS A 109 -23.98 11.07 -5.20
CA LYS A 109 -23.54 12.27 -4.46
C LYS A 109 -22.09 12.64 -4.75
N LEU A 110 -21.19 11.67 -4.86
CA LEU A 110 -19.79 11.94 -5.26
C LEU A 110 -19.73 12.50 -6.67
N THR A 111 -20.53 11.97 -7.60
CA THR A 111 -20.61 12.46 -8.98
C THR A 111 -21.13 13.88 -9.03
N ALA A 112 -22.24 14.18 -8.36
CA ALA A 112 -22.73 15.54 -8.25
C ALA A 112 -21.71 16.49 -7.60
N SER A 113 -20.93 16.00 -6.62
CA SER A 113 -19.88 16.80 -5.98
C SER A 113 -18.74 17.12 -6.95
N ILE A 114 -18.29 16.13 -7.70
CA ILE A 114 -17.26 16.28 -8.71
C ILE A 114 -17.69 17.26 -9.80
N GLU A 115 -18.90 17.12 -10.34
CA GLU A 115 -19.45 18.01 -11.37
C GLU A 115 -19.51 19.46 -10.88
N VAL A 116 -20.00 19.67 -9.65
CA VAL A 116 -20.17 21.01 -9.10
C VAL A 116 -18.84 21.67 -8.76
N VAL A 117 -17.92 20.93 -8.16
CA VAL A 117 -16.59 21.47 -7.85
C VAL A 117 -15.84 21.71 -9.17
N SER A 118 -15.75 20.75 -10.08
CA SER A 118 -15.06 20.93 -11.36
C SER A 118 -15.63 22.08 -12.20
N GLY A 119 -16.96 22.28 -12.21
CA GLY A 119 -17.60 23.38 -12.94
C GLY A 119 -17.20 24.79 -12.48
N GLY A 120 -16.62 24.92 -11.28
CA GLY A 120 -16.06 26.19 -10.77
C GLY A 120 -14.68 26.53 -11.33
N MET A 121 -14.05 25.64 -12.11
CA MET A 121 -12.68 25.85 -12.61
C MET A 121 -12.65 26.65 -13.91
N LEU A 122 -11.85 27.72 -13.92
CA LEU A 122 -11.66 28.59 -15.10
C LEU A 122 -10.68 28.01 -16.14
N VAL A 123 -9.99 26.91 -15.82
CA VAL A 123 -8.92 26.35 -16.65
C VAL A 123 -9.09 24.83 -16.78
N GLU A 124 -9.03 24.31 -18.00
CA GLU A 124 -8.95 22.87 -18.23
C GLU A 124 -7.64 22.32 -17.67
N LEU A 125 -7.75 21.42 -16.71
CA LEU A 125 -6.62 20.84 -16.00
C LEU A 125 -6.00 19.64 -16.74
N GLY A 126 -6.56 19.20 -17.87
CA GLY A 126 -6.01 18.11 -18.69
C GLY A 126 -5.96 16.75 -18.00
N HIS A 127 -6.74 16.55 -16.92
CA HIS A 127 -6.82 15.28 -16.21
C HIS A 127 -7.92 14.38 -16.79
N VAL A 128 -7.80 13.09 -16.50
CA VAL A 128 -8.80 12.07 -16.78
C VAL A 128 -9.59 11.84 -15.49
N GLU A 129 -10.89 12.12 -15.54
CA GLU A 129 -11.78 11.81 -14.41
C GLU A 129 -11.80 10.29 -14.16
N PRO A 130 -11.66 9.83 -12.89
CA PRO A 130 -11.77 8.42 -12.56
C PRO A 130 -13.16 7.85 -12.86
N GLU A 131 -13.20 6.61 -13.34
CA GLU A 131 -14.45 5.92 -13.65
C GLU A 131 -15.39 5.82 -12.43
N SER A 132 -16.69 5.95 -12.70
CA SER A 132 -17.74 5.74 -11.69
C SER A 132 -17.71 4.30 -11.14
N PRO A 133 -17.75 4.12 -9.79
CA PRO A 133 -17.97 2.87 -9.09
C PRO A 133 -19.03 1.95 -9.73
N VAL A 134 -20.14 2.52 -10.21
CA VAL A 134 -21.24 1.77 -10.85
C VAL A 134 -20.77 1.04 -12.11
N ARG A 135 -19.79 1.58 -12.84
CA ARG A 135 -19.25 0.95 -14.06
C ARG A 135 -18.54 -0.38 -13.77
N PHE A 136 -17.98 -0.53 -12.56
CA PHE A 136 -17.36 -1.79 -12.15
C PHE A 136 -18.38 -2.87 -11.75
N GLY A 137 -19.68 -2.54 -11.69
CA GLY A 137 -20.77 -3.52 -11.73
C GLY A 137 -21.36 -3.95 -10.39
N PHE A 138 -21.11 -3.24 -9.28
CA PHE A 138 -21.70 -3.59 -7.97
C PHE A 138 -23.25 -3.56 -7.98
N THR A 139 -23.86 -2.83 -8.92
CA THR A 139 -25.32 -2.77 -9.07
C THR A 139 -25.92 -3.95 -9.87
N ARG A 140 -25.08 -4.71 -10.58
CA ARG A 140 -25.49 -5.73 -11.57
C ARG A 140 -25.50 -7.12 -10.96
N GLY A 141 -26.29 -8.01 -11.56
CA GLY A 141 -26.30 -9.44 -11.20
C GLY A 141 -25.23 -10.23 -11.93
N HIS A 142 -24.45 -11.01 -11.19
CA HIS A 142 -23.31 -11.79 -11.66
C HIS A 142 -23.63 -13.28 -11.73
N LYS A 143 -22.96 -14.03 -12.62
CA LYS A 143 -23.18 -15.48 -12.74
C LYS A 143 -22.70 -16.26 -11.52
N THR A 144 -21.72 -15.74 -10.80
CA THR A 144 -21.08 -16.40 -9.65
C THR A 144 -20.92 -15.41 -8.51
N GLN A 145 -20.97 -15.92 -7.27
CA GLN A 145 -20.69 -15.13 -6.06
C GLN A 145 -19.31 -14.47 -6.13
N ARG A 146 -18.32 -15.21 -6.64
CA ARG A 146 -16.96 -14.72 -6.88
C ARG A 146 -16.94 -13.50 -7.81
N GLY A 147 -17.70 -13.54 -8.91
CA GLY A 147 -17.81 -12.41 -9.84
C GLY A 147 -18.40 -11.16 -9.17
N ALA A 148 -19.44 -11.33 -8.36
CA ALA A 148 -20.02 -10.25 -7.56
C ALA A 148 -19.00 -9.68 -6.56
N SER A 149 -18.18 -10.53 -5.95
CA SER A 149 -17.15 -10.11 -5.01
C SER A 149 -16.03 -9.29 -5.65
N ILE A 150 -15.51 -9.76 -6.78
CA ILE A 150 -14.49 -9.03 -7.55
C ILE A 150 -15.03 -7.68 -8.02
N SER A 151 -16.26 -7.66 -8.55
CA SER A 151 -16.94 -6.44 -8.99
C SER A 151 -17.10 -5.44 -7.84
N SER A 152 -17.53 -5.91 -6.66
CA SER A 152 -17.69 -5.08 -5.47
C SER A 152 -16.36 -4.50 -4.99
N GLU A 153 -15.27 -5.29 -5.01
CA GLU A 153 -13.94 -4.80 -4.65
C GLU A 153 -13.42 -3.72 -5.61
N LYS A 154 -13.61 -3.93 -6.93
CA LYS A 154 -13.28 -2.91 -7.94
C LYS A 154 -14.07 -1.62 -7.72
N SER A 155 -15.37 -1.72 -7.44
CA SER A 155 -16.21 -0.57 -7.10
C SER A 155 -15.72 0.16 -5.86
N ARG A 156 -15.34 -0.56 -4.78
CA ARG A 156 -14.75 0.04 -3.57
C ARG A 156 -13.49 0.85 -3.88
N LYS A 157 -12.59 0.31 -4.70
CA LYS A 157 -11.41 1.05 -5.17
C LYS A 157 -11.83 2.29 -5.97
N GLY A 158 -12.81 2.15 -6.87
CA GLY A 158 -13.37 3.27 -7.62
C GLY A 158 -13.82 4.44 -6.74
N PHE A 159 -14.47 4.15 -5.60
CA PHE A 159 -14.88 5.18 -4.64
C PHE A 159 -13.68 5.95 -4.06
N VAL A 160 -12.60 5.25 -3.72
CA VAL A 160 -11.37 5.87 -3.21
C VAL A 160 -10.74 6.78 -4.26
N HIS A 161 -10.71 6.36 -5.52
CA HIS A 161 -10.20 7.17 -6.62
C HIS A 161 -11.05 8.42 -6.86
N ARG A 162 -12.38 8.30 -6.87
CA ARG A 162 -13.29 9.46 -7.00
C ARG A 162 -13.16 10.42 -5.83
N LEU A 163 -13.01 9.91 -4.62
CA LEU A 163 -12.79 10.75 -3.44
C LEU A 163 -11.44 11.48 -3.52
N ALA A 164 -10.35 10.79 -3.85
CA ALA A 164 -9.04 11.43 -4.04
C ALA A 164 -9.09 12.51 -5.14
N TYR A 165 -9.85 12.25 -6.20
CA TYR A 165 -10.11 13.22 -7.25
C TYR A 165 -10.94 14.43 -6.76
N LEU A 166 -11.94 14.23 -5.91
CA LEU A 166 -12.67 15.33 -5.27
C LEU A 166 -11.75 16.17 -4.36
N VAL A 167 -10.89 15.52 -3.57
CA VAL A 167 -9.90 16.21 -2.72
C VAL A 167 -8.93 17.04 -3.58
N TYR A 168 -8.47 16.46 -4.69
CA TYR A 168 -7.68 17.17 -5.70
C TYR A 168 -8.41 18.42 -6.21
N LEU A 169 -9.65 18.29 -6.66
CA LEU A 169 -10.42 19.43 -7.17
C LEU A 169 -10.62 20.53 -6.11
N VAL A 170 -10.90 20.14 -4.86
CA VAL A 170 -11.00 21.07 -3.73
C VAL A 170 -9.68 21.79 -3.51
N SER A 171 -8.55 21.08 -3.48
CA SER A 171 -7.23 21.68 -3.29
C SER A 171 -6.87 22.72 -4.36
N MET A 172 -7.33 22.49 -5.60
CA MET A 172 -7.08 23.38 -6.73
C MET A 172 -7.89 24.68 -6.67
N GLN A 173 -9.00 24.68 -5.93
CA GLN A 173 -9.87 25.85 -5.75
C GLN A 173 -9.77 26.48 -4.37
N TYR A 174 -9.06 25.83 -3.45
CA TYR A 174 -8.98 26.27 -2.07
C TYR A 174 -8.25 27.61 -1.98
N LYS A 175 -8.93 28.63 -1.46
CA LYS A 175 -8.37 29.96 -1.25
C LYS A 175 -7.90 30.11 0.20
N TRP A 176 -6.60 30.17 0.38
CA TRP A 176 -5.98 30.38 1.69
C TRP A 176 -6.35 31.74 2.28
N GLY A 177 -6.69 31.77 3.56
CA GLY A 177 -7.09 32.99 4.28
C GLY A 177 -8.55 33.39 4.11
N GLU A 178 -9.32 32.69 3.26
CA GLU A 178 -10.76 32.88 3.13
C GLU A 178 -11.50 31.90 4.07
N ASN A 179 -12.60 32.36 4.67
CA ASN A 179 -13.44 31.51 5.51
C ASN A 179 -13.97 30.32 4.72
N LEU A 180 -14.14 29.18 5.39
CA LEU A 180 -14.53 27.93 4.74
C LEU A 180 -15.88 28.03 4.03
N VAL A 181 -16.85 28.68 4.71
CA VAL A 181 -18.19 28.91 4.17
C VAL A 181 -18.20 29.88 2.99
N ASP A 182 -17.13 30.66 2.82
CA ASP A 182 -17.03 31.63 1.74
C ASP A 182 -16.44 31.07 0.45
N GLN A 183 -15.71 29.96 0.56
CA GLN A 183 -15.15 29.22 -0.56
C GLN A 183 -16.23 28.91 -1.62
N LEU A 184 -15.92 29.18 -2.89
CA LEU A 184 -16.86 28.95 -4.00
C LEU A 184 -17.28 27.48 -4.11
N TRP A 185 -16.32 26.55 -3.99
CA TRP A 185 -16.59 25.11 -4.01
C TRP A 185 -17.53 24.69 -2.86
N TRP A 186 -17.38 25.30 -1.68
CA TRP A 186 -18.23 25.03 -0.52
C TRP A 186 -19.66 25.47 -0.77
N LYS A 187 -19.85 26.72 -1.20
CA LYS A 187 -21.17 27.29 -1.54
C LYS A 187 -21.88 26.47 -2.61
N ALA A 188 -21.13 26.03 -3.62
CA ALA A 188 -21.66 25.25 -4.72
C ALA A 188 -22.10 23.85 -4.25
N LEU A 189 -21.27 23.15 -3.47
CA LEU A 189 -21.65 21.86 -2.88
C LEU A 189 -22.84 21.99 -1.92
N LEU A 190 -22.89 23.07 -1.13
CA LEU A 190 -23.97 23.31 -0.17
C LEU A 190 -25.31 23.46 -0.87
N ALA A 191 -25.33 24.21 -1.97
CA ALA A 191 -26.52 24.41 -2.79
C ALA A 191 -26.99 23.11 -3.47
N ARG A 192 -26.07 22.21 -3.86
CA ARG A 192 -26.41 20.99 -4.61
C ARG A 192 -26.71 19.78 -3.72
N CYS A 193 -25.93 19.58 -2.67
CA CYS A 193 -25.90 18.33 -1.90
C CYS A 193 -26.37 18.49 -0.44
N GLY A 194 -26.55 19.73 0.02
CA GLY A 194 -27.02 20.04 1.37
C GLY A 194 -25.91 20.00 2.44
N PRO A 195 -26.17 20.59 3.63
CA PRO A 195 -25.15 20.91 4.62
C PRO A 195 -24.44 19.68 5.18
N VAL A 196 -25.20 18.63 5.53
CA VAL A 196 -24.64 17.39 6.08
C VAL A 196 -23.59 16.78 5.14
N TRP A 197 -23.86 16.81 3.83
CA TRP A 197 -22.92 16.25 2.85
C TRP A 197 -21.67 17.13 2.68
N VAL A 198 -21.80 18.45 2.74
CA VAL A 198 -20.63 19.33 2.62
C VAL A 198 -19.71 19.19 3.83
N ASP A 199 -20.28 19.16 5.03
CA ASP A 199 -19.53 18.87 6.26
C ASP A 199 -18.83 17.51 6.15
N SER A 200 -19.51 16.54 5.53
CA SER A 200 -18.95 15.22 5.27
C SER A 200 -17.74 15.23 4.34
N VAL A 201 -17.86 15.90 3.20
CA VAL A 201 -16.74 16.06 2.25
C VAL A 201 -15.58 16.79 2.93
N TRP A 202 -15.87 17.83 3.71
CA TRP A 202 -14.84 18.60 4.41
C TRP A 202 -14.12 17.80 5.48
N ASP A 203 -14.81 17.03 6.32
CA ASP A 203 -14.17 16.18 7.32
C ASP A 203 -13.17 15.21 6.67
N VAL A 204 -13.51 14.67 5.49
CA VAL A 204 -12.58 13.81 4.74
C VAL A 204 -11.36 14.59 4.26
N VAL A 205 -11.58 15.72 3.57
CA VAL A 205 -10.51 16.58 3.05
C VAL A 205 -9.59 17.05 4.17
N TYR A 206 -10.17 17.50 5.28
CA TYR A 206 -9.46 18.02 6.44
C TYR A 206 -8.66 16.94 7.16
N ARG A 207 -9.25 15.76 7.42
CA ARG A 207 -8.51 14.64 8.03
C ARG A 207 -7.34 14.22 7.17
N GLN A 208 -7.56 14.08 5.87
CA GLN A 208 -6.50 13.67 4.96
C GLN A 208 -5.33 14.67 4.96
N TRP A 209 -5.65 15.97 4.96
CA TRP A 209 -4.66 17.03 5.11
C TRP A 209 -3.95 17.00 6.48
N LYS A 210 -4.72 16.88 7.57
CA LYS A 210 -4.23 16.92 8.97
C LYS A 210 -3.29 15.77 9.26
N GLU A 211 -3.64 14.57 8.81
CA GLU A 211 -2.87 13.34 9.00
C GLU A 211 -1.73 13.22 7.98
N ARG A 212 -1.60 14.17 7.03
CA ARG A 212 -0.70 14.05 5.88
C ARG A 212 -0.85 12.71 5.15
N ASN A 213 -2.09 12.21 5.11
CA ASN A 213 -2.45 10.91 4.57
C ASN A 213 -2.58 11.00 3.04
N PHE A 214 -1.48 11.34 2.38
CA PHE A 214 -1.35 11.42 0.93
C PHE A 214 -0.22 10.52 0.48
N VAL A 215 -0.48 9.74 -0.55
CA VAL A 215 0.53 8.89 -1.19
C VAL A 215 1.66 9.73 -1.76
N GLY A 216 1.32 10.89 -2.32
CA GLY A 216 2.25 11.72 -3.04
C GLY A 216 2.65 11.12 -4.38
N VAL A 217 3.55 11.79 -5.10
CA VAL A 217 4.03 11.31 -6.41
C VAL A 217 5.49 11.68 -6.67
N ARG A 218 6.10 10.90 -7.57
CA ARG A 218 7.37 11.21 -8.21
C ARG A 218 7.11 11.93 -9.52
N VAL A 219 7.79 13.05 -9.76
CA VAL A 219 7.59 13.87 -10.96
C VAL A 219 8.86 13.92 -11.78
N ARG A 220 8.71 13.69 -13.09
CA ARG A 220 9.73 14.02 -14.09
C ARG A 220 9.26 15.23 -14.89
N PRO A 221 9.93 16.38 -14.71
CA PRO A 221 9.61 17.62 -15.41
C PRO A 221 9.33 17.55 -16.91
N ARG A 222 10.08 16.73 -17.64
CA ARG A 222 10.04 16.73 -19.10
C ARG A 222 8.77 16.09 -19.69
N THR A 223 7.97 15.39 -18.89
CA THR A 223 6.93 14.47 -19.40
C THR A 223 5.52 14.75 -18.87
N THR A 224 5.30 15.76 -18.02
CA THR A 224 3.98 15.92 -17.39
C THR A 224 3.65 17.37 -17.04
N SER A 225 2.37 17.71 -17.10
CA SER A 225 1.85 19.01 -16.65
C SER A 225 2.17 19.25 -15.18
N VAL A 226 2.59 20.46 -14.85
CA VAL A 226 2.96 20.87 -13.48
C VAL A 226 2.08 21.96 -12.89
N ARG A 227 1.02 22.35 -13.59
CA ARG A 227 0.11 23.44 -13.17
C ARG A 227 -0.54 23.19 -11.81
N TRP A 228 -0.69 21.93 -11.43
CA TRP A 228 -1.33 21.51 -10.19
C TRP A 228 -0.36 21.39 -9.00
N LEU A 229 0.96 21.32 -9.26
CA LEU A 229 1.95 21.06 -8.22
C LEU A 229 1.88 22.12 -7.12
N SER A 230 1.90 23.41 -7.48
CA SER A 230 1.89 24.47 -6.47
C SER A 230 0.71 24.34 -5.50
N ASN A 231 -0.47 23.98 -6.00
CA ASN A 231 -1.65 23.79 -5.15
C ASN A 231 -1.51 22.56 -4.27
N ALA A 232 -1.06 21.43 -4.83
CA ALA A 232 -0.81 20.21 -4.07
C ALA A 232 0.17 20.42 -2.92
N LEU A 233 1.20 21.21 -3.14
CA LEU A 233 2.24 21.46 -2.14
C LEU A 233 1.80 22.42 -1.06
N ASN A 234 1.07 23.46 -1.41
CA ASN A 234 0.38 24.29 -0.43
C ASN A 234 -0.61 23.44 0.39
N PHE A 235 -1.23 22.45 -0.23
CA PHE A 235 -2.09 21.46 0.42
C PHE A 235 -1.32 20.39 1.22
N GLY A 236 0.02 20.40 1.20
CA GLY A 236 0.88 19.46 1.91
C GLY A 236 0.84 18.03 1.37
N VAL A 237 0.60 17.87 0.08
CA VAL A 237 0.81 16.62 -0.64
C VAL A 237 2.31 16.41 -0.84
N PRO A 238 2.86 15.24 -0.46
CA PRO A 238 4.28 14.93 -0.66
C PRO A 238 4.63 14.80 -2.16
N ILE A 239 5.66 15.50 -2.62
CA ILE A 239 6.11 15.45 -4.02
C ILE A 239 7.63 15.35 -4.06
N TRP A 240 8.14 14.44 -4.90
CA TRP A 240 9.56 14.27 -5.16
C TRP A 240 9.85 14.51 -6.63
N VAL A 241 10.65 15.52 -6.94
CA VAL A 241 11.00 15.89 -8.32
C VAL A 241 12.38 15.33 -8.65
N LEU A 242 12.46 14.50 -9.69
CA LEU A 242 13.73 13.94 -10.17
C LEU A 242 14.28 14.77 -11.33
N PHE A 243 15.52 15.23 -11.17
CA PHE A 243 16.31 15.91 -12.19
C PHE A 243 17.39 14.95 -12.72
N PRO A 244 17.32 14.54 -14.00
CA PRO A 244 18.23 13.53 -14.55
C PRO A 244 19.63 14.07 -14.90
N GLU A 245 19.83 15.39 -14.95
CA GLU A 245 21.14 15.98 -15.22
C GLU A 245 21.32 17.25 -14.38
N HIS A 246 22.57 17.52 -13.97
CA HIS A 246 22.98 18.69 -13.21
C HIS A 246 22.62 20.02 -13.88
N ASN A 247 22.35 20.08 -15.19
CA ASN A 247 21.95 21.32 -15.87
C ASN A 247 20.54 21.24 -16.47
N SER A 248 19.76 20.19 -16.14
CA SER A 248 18.40 19.99 -16.65
C SER A 248 17.43 21.10 -16.25
N TYR A 249 17.77 21.92 -15.25
CA TYR A 249 16.96 23.00 -14.74
C TYR A 249 17.22 24.37 -15.38
N GLU A 250 18.30 24.54 -16.16
CA GLU A 250 18.70 25.85 -16.72
C GLU A 250 18.13 26.12 -18.11
N ARG A 251 17.58 25.11 -18.80
CA ARG A 251 17.16 25.22 -20.22
C ARG A 251 15.82 24.56 -20.55
N LEU A 252 14.82 24.68 -19.69
CA LEU A 252 13.48 24.20 -20.01
C LEU A 252 12.70 25.26 -20.81
N TYR A 253 13.01 25.37 -22.10
CA TYR A 253 12.07 25.97 -23.07
C TYR A 253 10.86 25.04 -23.17
N GLY A 254 9.69 25.48 -22.68
CA GLY A 254 8.44 24.71 -22.82
C GLY A 254 7.45 24.72 -21.65
N GLY A 255 7.38 25.78 -20.84
CA GLY A 255 6.32 25.92 -19.82
C GLY A 255 6.64 25.33 -18.45
N PHE A 256 7.88 24.90 -18.23
CA PHE A 256 8.40 24.56 -16.92
C PHE A 256 8.80 25.83 -16.16
N VAL A 257 7.82 26.64 -15.73
CA VAL A 257 8.11 27.67 -14.71
C VAL A 257 8.06 26.98 -13.35
N VAL A 258 9.07 26.15 -13.10
CA VAL A 258 9.38 25.79 -11.71
C VAL A 258 9.75 27.10 -11.05
N ALA A 259 8.91 27.57 -10.13
CA ALA A 259 9.24 28.74 -9.35
C ALA A 259 10.67 28.55 -8.80
N ASN A 260 11.52 29.57 -8.89
CA ASN A 260 12.93 29.47 -8.49
C ASN A 260 13.16 28.81 -7.12
N SER A 261 12.15 28.85 -6.23
CA SER A 261 12.12 28.18 -4.92
C SER A 261 12.21 26.64 -4.95
N TRP A 262 12.09 26.01 -6.11
CA TRP A 262 12.08 24.56 -6.31
C TRP A 262 13.34 24.03 -6.99
N LEU A 263 14.16 24.94 -7.54
CA LEU A 263 15.43 24.57 -8.13
C LEU A 263 16.47 24.49 -7.02
N PRO A 264 17.17 23.35 -6.87
CA PRO A 264 18.25 23.27 -5.92
C PRO A 264 19.39 24.16 -6.40
N THR A 265 20.02 24.90 -5.49
CA THR A 265 21.25 25.63 -5.81
C THR A 265 22.40 24.65 -6.02
N GLY A 266 23.40 25.02 -6.83
CA GLY A 266 24.58 24.17 -7.05
C GLY A 266 25.29 23.80 -5.73
N GLN A 267 25.29 24.70 -4.75
CA GLN A 267 25.82 24.43 -3.41
C GLN A 267 25.02 23.34 -2.68
N GLN A 268 23.69 23.40 -2.72
CA GLN A 268 22.83 22.38 -2.09
C GLN A 268 23.02 21.00 -2.73
N VAL A 269 23.19 20.95 -4.06
CA VAL A 269 23.49 19.70 -4.77
C VAL A 269 24.84 19.15 -4.34
N TYR A 270 25.87 20.00 -4.34
CA TYR A 270 27.22 19.61 -3.92
C TYR A 270 27.26 19.09 -2.50
N ASP A 271 26.60 19.76 -1.56
CA ASP A 271 26.53 19.35 -0.15
C ASP A 271 25.79 18.01 0.00
N ALA A 272 24.69 17.82 -0.73
CA ALA A 272 23.94 16.56 -0.75
C ALA A 272 24.76 15.40 -1.33
N GLN A 273 25.50 15.63 -2.42
CA GLN A 273 26.40 14.64 -3.01
C GLN A 273 27.53 14.24 -2.07
N ARG A 274 28.15 15.22 -1.39
CA ARG A 274 29.18 14.96 -0.38
C ARG A 274 28.65 14.12 0.77
N LYS A 275 27.45 14.43 1.24
CA LYS A 275 26.79 13.66 2.30
C LYS A 275 26.54 12.22 1.86
N ALA A 276 25.96 12.02 0.67
CA ALA A 276 25.72 10.68 0.12
C ALA A 276 27.01 9.88 -0.07
N ALA A 277 28.10 10.51 -0.51
CA ALA A 277 29.40 9.87 -0.65
C ALA A 277 30.01 9.46 0.71
N ALA A 278 29.84 10.29 1.74
CA ALA A 278 30.27 9.96 3.10
C ALA A 278 29.48 8.76 3.67
N GLU A 279 28.15 8.78 3.54
CA GLU A 279 27.27 7.68 3.97
C GLU A 279 27.61 6.37 3.24
N HIS A 280 27.92 6.42 1.94
CA HIS A 280 28.34 5.25 1.17
C HIS A 280 29.69 4.68 1.66
N ASN A 281 30.66 5.55 1.94
CA ASN A 281 31.97 5.13 2.45
C ASN A 281 31.87 4.52 3.85
N GLU A 282 31.03 5.07 4.73
CA GLU A 282 30.76 4.49 6.05
C GLU A 282 30.09 3.11 5.95
N ALA A 283 29.13 2.93 5.04
CA ALA A 283 28.49 1.64 4.79
C ALA A 283 29.45 0.57 4.26
N LEU A 284 30.46 0.96 3.48
CA LEU A 284 31.51 0.05 3.00
C LEU A 284 32.46 -0.40 4.11
N ILE A 285 32.73 0.49 5.09
CA ILE A 285 33.62 0.20 6.23
C ILE A 285 32.90 -0.68 7.27
N ALA A 286 31.58 -0.56 7.41
CA ALA A 286 30.78 -1.25 8.43
C ALA A 286 30.46 -2.73 8.13
N LYS A 287 31.00 -3.34 7.06
CA LYS A 287 30.74 -4.74 6.68
C LYS A 287 31.92 -5.65 7.10
N PRO A 288 31.85 -6.44 8.21
CA PRO A 288 32.98 -7.27 8.62
C PRO A 288 33.04 -8.57 7.82
N ALA A 289 34.25 -8.93 7.40
CA ALA A 289 34.61 -10.23 6.87
C ALA A 289 34.54 -11.29 7.98
N ALA A 290 33.46 -12.08 8.03
CA ALA A 290 33.43 -13.32 8.81
C ALA A 290 33.69 -14.50 7.88
N ALA A 291 34.95 -14.94 7.82
CA ALA A 291 35.32 -16.24 7.26
C ALA A 291 35.02 -17.33 8.30
N PRO A 292 34.28 -18.40 7.96
CA PRO A 292 34.03 -19.49 8.90
C PRO A 292 35.26 -20.39 9.02
N SER A 293 35.68 -20.63 10.25
CA SER A 293 36.74 -21.58 10.61
C SER A 293 36.20 -23.01 10.52
N LEU A 294 36.96 -23.90 9.87
CA LEU A 294 36.75 -25.35 9.85
C LEU A 294 37.13 -25.98 11.20
N PRO A 295 36.38 -26.96 11.72
CA PRO A 295 36.92 -27.96 12.64
C PRO A 295 37.29 -29.26 11.91
N ALA A 296 38.35 -29.88 12.39
CA ALA A 296 38.91 -31.14 11.92
C ALA A 296 38.12 -32.37 12.44
N ASN A 297 37.88 -33.35 11.54
CA ASN A 297 38.07 -34.82 11.60
C ASN A 297 38.06 -35.58 12.96
N PRO A 298 37.84 -36.94 13.02
CA PRO A 298 37.59 -37.92 11.94
C PRO A 298 36.61 -39.11 12.28
N THR A 299 36.42 -40.02 11.30
CA THR A 299 36.04 -41.47 11.37
C THR A 299 34.74 -41.85 12.12
N ASP A 300 33.84 -42.75 11.70
CA ASP A 300 33.99 -44.07 11.09
C ASP A 300 32.59 -44.70 10.85
N SER A 301 32.54 -45.75 10.01
CA SER A 301 31.52 -46.83 9.98
C SER A 301 30.10 -46.63 9.36
N LEU A 302 29.84 -47.55 8.41
CA LEU A 302 28.63 -47.89 7.65
C LEU A 302 27.62 -48.74 8.50
N PRO A 303 26.64 -49.51 7.94
CA PRO A 303 25.29 -49.05 7.54
C PRO A 303 24.11 -50.00 7.93
N VAL A 304 22.87 -49.55 7.67
CA VAL A 304 21.57 -50.30 7.47
C VAL A 304 21.01 -51.25 8.57
N PRO A 305 19.77 -51.80 8.48
CA PRO A 305 18.48 -51.33 7.94
C PRO A 305 17.24 -51.66 8.83
N CYS A 306 16.05 -51.28 8.35
CA CYS A 306 14.78 -52.06 8.40
C CYS A 306 13.92 -52.06 9.69
N ASN A 307 12.74 -51.42 9.64
CA ASN A 307 11.42 -52.05 9.42
C ASN A 307 10.26 -51.25 10.05
N ASN A 308 9.21 -51.08 9.25
CA ASN A 308 7.88 -50.55 9.62
C ASN A 308 7.10 -51.57 10.51
N PRO A 309 5.77 -51.37 10.75
CA PRO A 309 5.05 -50.54 11.74
C PRO A 309 4.16 -51.52 12.58
N PRO A 310 2.84 -51.29 12.80
CA PRO A 310 2.07 -50.23 13.46
C PRO A 310 1.47 -50.73 14.81
N SER A 311 0.73 -49.90 15.57
CA SER A 311 -0.58 -50.25 16.18
C SER A 311 -1.03 -49.26 17.27
N GLU A 312 -2.13 -48.57 16.95
CA GLU A 312 -3.42 -48.51 17.64
C GLU A 312 -3.58 -48.45 19.18
N LEU A 313 -4.48 -47.53 19.55
CA LEU A 313 -5.52 -47.55 20.60
C LEU A 313 -5.15 -47.69 22.09
N SER A 314 -5.45 -46.62 22.85
CA SER A 314 -6.41 -46.65 23.98
C SER A 314 -6.48 -45.28 24.67
N THR A 315 -7.65 -44.63 24.65
CA THR A 315 -8.71 -44.59 25.69
C THR A 315 -8.39 -43.71 26.92
N ASN A 316 -9.20 -42.64 27.00
CA ASN A 316 -9.77 -41.94 28.17
C ASN A 316 -8.88 -41.58 29.36
N ASP A 317 -8.87 -40.29 29.70
CA ASP A 317 -9.52 -39.88 30.95
C ASP A 317 -9.86 -38.38 31.02
N VAL A 318 -11.01 -38.14 31.63
CA VAL A 318 -11.64 -36.85 31.91
C VAL A 318 -10.90 -36.18 33.06
N ASN A 319 -10.54 -34.89 32.92
CA ASN A 319 -10.36 -34.04 34.08
C ASN A 319 -10.83 -32.60 33.81
N LEU A 320 -11.67 -32.11 34.73
CA LEU A 320 -12.28 -30.79 34.75
C LEU A 320 -11.29 -29.71 35.18
N ASN A 321 -11.55 -28.49 34.70
CA ASN A 321 -10.99 -27.20 35.10
C ASN A 321 -9.56 -26.91 34.66
N THR A 322 -9.43 -26.41 33.44
CA THR A 322 -8.26 -25.66 32.95
C THR A 322 -8.78 -24.35 32.34
N PRO A 323 -8.16 -23.19 32.59
CA PRO A 323 -8.55 -21.92 31.97
C PRO A 323 -8.56 -22.11 30.45
N VAL A 324 -9.63 -21.64 29.80
CA VAL A 324 -9.86 -21.78 28.36
C VAL A 324 -8.64 -21.29 27.59
N ARG A 325 -7.77 -22.24 27.22
CA ARG A 325 -6.71 -22.07 26.25
C ARG A 325 -7.42 -21.83 24.92
N PRO A 326 -7.05 -20.83 24.11
CA PRO A 326 -7.63 -20.67 22.78
C PRO A 326 -7.51 -22.00 22.05
N GLU A 327 -8.65 -22.61 21.74
CA GLU A 327 -8.71 -23.91 21.09
C GLU A 327 -7.86 -23.87 19.82
N SER A 328 -7.00 -24.86 19.67
CA SER A 328 -6.12 -24.93 18.51
C SER A 328 -6.99 -25.04 17.25
N PRO A 329 -6.75 -24.26 16.19
CA PRO A 329 -7.58 -24.30 14.99
C PRO A 329 -7.69 -25.72 14.48
N THR A 330 -8.93 -26.21 14.38
CA THR A 330 -9.26 -27.50 13.77
C THR A 330 -9.54 -27.32 12.28
N PRO A 331 -9.19 -28.31 11.43
CA PRO A 331 -9.48 -28.23 10.01
C PRO A 331 -10.99 -28.07 9.77
N PRO A 332 -11.42 -27.17 8.87
CA PRO A 332 -12.82 -26.98 8.54
C PRO A 332 -13.40 -28.22 7.85
N THR A 333 -14.68 -28.47 8.07
CA THR A 333 -15.41 -29.63 7.51
C THR A 333 -15.53 -29.57 5.98
N ARG A 334 -15.35 -28.39 5.37
CA ARG A 334 -15.38 -28.18 3.92
C ARG A 334 -14.15 -27.40 3.47
N ILE A 335 -13.39 -27.99 2.55
CA ILE A 335 -12.23 -27.37 1.91
C ILE A 335 -12.67 -26.91 0.50
N PRO A 336 -12.36 -25.66 0.10
CA PRO A 336 -12.62 -25.19 -1.26
C PRO A 336 -12.02 -26.10 -2.32
N THR A 337 -12.69 -26.21 -3.47
CA THR A 337 -12.21 -27.03 -4.60
C THR A 337 -10.81 -26.59 -5.02
N GLY A 338 -9.84 -27.51 -5.04
CA GLY A 338 -8.43 -27.20 -5.35
C GLY A 338 -7.66 -26.49 -4.22
N GLY A 339 -8.29 -26.35 -3.05
CA GLY A 339 -7.70 -25.80 -1.84
C GLY A 339 -7.04 -26.85 -0.96
N ARG A 340 -6.03 -26.43 -0.19
CA ARG A 340 -5.51 -27.18 0.94
C ARG A 340 -5.53 -26.29 2.18
N TRP A 341 -5.99 -26.83 3.30
CA TRP A 341 -6.00 -26.10 4.58
C TRP A 341 -4.65 -26.22 5.29
N TYR A 342 -4.24 -25.14 5.92
CA TYR A 342 -3.06 -25.02 6.75
C TYR A 342 -3.44 -24.30 8.04
N ARG A 343 -2.87 -24.76 9.17
CA ARG A 343 -3.07 -24.09 10.46
C ARG A 343 -2.47 -22.68 10.47
N SER A 344 -1.33 -22.50 9.82
CA SER A 344 -0.59 -21.24 9.72
C SER A 344 0.06 -21.17 8.35
N TRP A 345 0.05 -19.98 7.75
CA TRP A 345 0.81 -19.76 6.52
C TRP A 345 2.31 -19.64 6.84
N GLU A 346 2.67 -19.07 8.00
CA GLU A 346 4.05 -18.93 8.46
C GLU A 346 4.74 -20.29 8.56
N SER A 347 4.07 -21.31 9.09
CA SER A 347 4.62 -22.66 9.17
C SER A 347 4.88 -23.24 7.78
N PHE A 348 3.94 -23.06 6.84
CA PHE A 348 4.13 -23.51 5.47
C PHE A 348 5.35 -22.85 4.80
N PHE A 349 5.50 -21.52 4.93
CA PHE A 349 6.61 -20.82 4.31
C PHE A 349 7.95 -21.16 4.96
N ARG A 350 7.98 -21.40 6.27
CA ARG A 350 9.17 -21.84 7.00
C ARG A 350 9.61 -23.25 6.56
N GLU A 351 8.68 -24.21 6.54
CA GLU A 351 8.95 -25.56 6.04
C GLU A 351 9.41 -25.55 4.58
N ARG A 352 8.84 -24.64 3.77
CA ARG A 352 9.25 -24.46 2.38
C ARG A 352 10.67 -23.90 2.29
N GLU A 353 11.00 -22.87 3.05
CA GLU A 353 12.34 -22.27 3.07
C GLU A 353 13.41 -23.26 3.54
N GLU A 354 13.11 -24.08 4.55
CA GLU A 354 14.00 -25.15 5.01
C GLU A 354 14.18 -26.24 3.94
N ALA A 355 13.09 -26.68 3.30
CA ALA A 355 13.16 -27.64 2.21
C ALA A 355 13.90 -27.08 0.98
N ASP A 356 13.76 -25.78 0.70
CA ASP A 356 14.45 -25.12 -0.39
C ASP A 356 15.94 -24.98 -0.07
N LYS A 357 16.32 -24.60 1.15
CA LYS A 357 17.73 -24.54 1.60
C LYS A 357 18.45 -25.88 1.38
N ASN A 358 17.83 -26.98 1.83
CA ASN A 358 18.38 -28.32 1.63
C ASN A 358 18.53 -28.67 0.14
N HIS A 359 17.59 -28.25 -0.70
CA HIS A 359 17.67 -28.46 -2.14
C HIS A 359 18.69 -27.57 -2.86
N PHE A 360 18.87 -26.30 -2.44
CA PHE A 360 19.85 -25.40 -3.02
C PHE A 360 21.29 -25.89 -2.80
N GLU A 361 21.54 -26.51 -1.64
CA GLU A 361 22.84 -27.12 -1.31
C GLU A 361 23.14 -28.34 -2.20
N THR A 362 22.13 -29.16 -2.53
CA THR A 362 22.31 -30.39 -3.33
C THR A 362 22.03 -30.24 -4.83
N ALA A 363 21.51 -29.11 -5.29
CA ALA A 363 21.08 -28.93 -6.69
C ALA A 363 22.26 -28.83 -7.66
N SER A 364 22.07 -29.41 -8.84
CA SER A 364 22.99 -29.31 -9.97
C SER A 364 23.06 -27.87 -10.51
N ASP A 365 24.14 -27.54 -11.22
CA ASP A 365 24.33 -26.21 -11.79
C ASP A 365 23.26 -25.85 -12.84
N ASP A 366 22.73 -26.84 -13.56
CA ASP A 366 21.68 -26.63 -14.55
C ASP A 366 20.33 -26.31 -13.90
N GLU A 367 20.01 -26.93 -12.77
CA GLU A 367 18.83 -26.59 -11.98
C GLU A 367 18.95 -25.18 -11.39
N LYS A 368 20.12 -24.83 -10.84
CA LYS A 368 20.39 -23.49 -10.33
C LYS A 368 20.24 -22.42 -11.42
N LYS A 369 20.78 -22.67 -12.62
CA LYS A 369 20.59 -21.78 -13.79
C LYS A 369 19.12 -21.65 -14.18
N ALA A 370 18.37 -22.75 -14.17
CA ALA A 370 16.94 -22.73 -14.47
C ALA A 370 16.15 -21.91 -13.44
N TRP A 371 16.46 -22.05 -12.15
CA TRP A 371 15.81 -21.29 -11.07
C TRP A 371 16.13 -19.80 -11.14
N LEU A 372 17.40 -19.43 -11.33
CA LEU A 372 17.81 -18.03 -11.53
C LEU A 372 17.15 -17.40 -12.75
N SER A 373 16.98 -18.17 -13.83
CA SER A 373 16.27 -17.70 -15.03
C SER A 373 14.79 -17.41 -14.73
N ARG A 374 14.12 -18.31 -13.98
CA ARG A 374 12.73 -18.12 -13.56
C ARG A 374 12.58 -16.93 -12.62
N GLU A 375 13.48 -16.78 -11.66
CA GLU A 375 13.50 -15.66 -10.71
C GLU A 375 13.66 -14.32 -11.45
N ARG A 376 14.64 -14.20 -12.36
CA ARG A 376 14.80 -13.02 -13.20
C ARG A 376 13.57 -12.70 -14.05
N ASN A 377 12.86 -13.73 -14.51
CA ASN A 377 11.64 -13.52 -15.28
C ASN A 377 10.47 -13.12 -14.38
N ALA A 378 10.41 -13.66 -13.17
CA ALA A 378 9.41 -13.31 -12.15
C ALA A 378 9.53 -11.86 -11.69
N LEU A 379 10.75 -11.29 -11.64
CA LEU A 379 10.99 -9.87 -11.35
C LEU A 379 10.32 -8.90 -12.35
N LYS A 380 9.93 -9.37 -13.54
CA LYS A 380 9.17 -8.55 -14.51
C LYS A 380 7.68 -8.48 -14.17
N PHE A 381 7.24 -9.29 -13.21
CA PHE A 381 5.88 -9.37 -12.68
C PHE A 381 4.77 -9.50 -13.75
N HIS A 382 5.07 -10.19 -14.85
CA HIS A 382 4.08 -10.48 -15.88
C HIS A 382 3.17 -11.63 -15.49
N ALA A 383 1.89 -11.54 -15.86
CA ALA A 383 0.92 -12.59 -15.66
C ALA A 383 1.41 -13.91 -16.30
N PRO A 384 1.43 -15.03 -15.55
CA PRO A 384 1.87 -16.30 -16.10
C PRO A 384 0.97 -16.75 -17.25
N GLY A 385 1.58 -16.97 -18.43
CA GLY A 385 0.89 -17.51 -19.60
C GLY A 385 0.47 -18.98 -19.44
N LYS A 386 -0.01 -19.61 -20.53
CA LYS A 386 -0.54 -20.99 -20.53
C LYS A 386 0.45 -22.03 -19.99
N SER A 387 1.75 -21.87 -20.29
CA SER A 387 2.85 -22.72 -19.79
C SER A 387 3.63 -22.08 -18.64
N GLY A 388 3.16 -20.95 -18.11
CA GLY A 388 3.86 -20.18 -17.07
C GLY A 388 3.70 -20.76 -15.66
N ALA A 389 4.24 -20.04 -14.68
CA ALA A 389 4.16 -20.39 -13.26
C ALA A 389 2.71 -20.59 -12.78
N ARG A 390 2.41 -21.64 -12.00
CA ARG A 390 1.07 -21.80 -11.37
C ARG A 390 0.85 -20.71 -10.33
N VAL A 391 -0.40 -20.42 -9.96
CA VAL A 391 -0.66 -19.40 -8.92
C VAL A 391 -1.62 -19.92 -7.87
N TYR A 392 -1.25 -19.74 -6.62
CA TYR A 392 -2.05 -20.06 -5.46
C TYR A 392 -2.45 -18.78 -4.74
N VAL A 393 -3.69 -18.72 -4.27
CA VAL A 393 -4.19 -17.63 -3.42
C VAL A 393 -4.40 -18.17 -2.03
N TRP A 394 -3.95 -17.40 -1.05
CA TRP A 394 -4.22 -17.70 0.32
C TRP A 394 -5.41 -16.92 0.86
N GLU A 395 -6.30 -17.61 1.55
CA GLU A 395 -7.51 -17.03 2.16
C GLU A 395 -7.57 -17.45 3.64
N ALA A 396 -7.90 -16.51 4.53
CA ALA A 396 -8.16 -16.83 5.93
C ALA A 396 -9.45 -17.65 6.05
N CYS A 397 -9.46 -18.63 6.94
CA CYS A 397 -10.64 -19.44 7.22
C CYS A 397 -11.34 -18.93 8.49
N ASP A 398 -12.66 -18.82 8.45
CA ASP A 398 -13.48 -18.34 9.58
C ASP A 398 -13.34 -19.23 10.83
N SER A 399 -13.05 -20.53 10.66
CA SER A 399 -12.78 -21.46 11.76
C SER A 399 -11.33 -21.43 12.25
N GLY A 400 -10.53 -20.47 11.78
CA GLY A 400 -9.09 -20.38 12.02
C GLY A 400 -8.24 -21.12 10.97
N GLY A 401 -7.01 -20.65 10.80
CA GLY A 401 -6.08 -21.12 9.77
C GLY A 401 -6.34 -20.52 8.39
N PHE A 402 -5.79 -21.15 7.36
CA PHE A 402 -5.71 -20.60 6.01
C PHE A 402 -5.93 -21.67 4.94
N PHE A 403 -6.62 -21.30 3.86
CA PHE A 403 -6.67 -22.09 2.64
C PHE A 403 -5.63 -21.60 1.65
N ARG A 404 -4.90 -22.51 1.01
CA ARG A 404 -4.07 -22.25 -0.16
C ARG A 404 -4.75 -22.87 -1.37
N ILE A 405 -5.29 -22.02 -2.25
CA ILE A 405 -6.19 -22.42 -3.33
C ILE A 405 -5.51 -22.22 -4.67
N LEU A 406 -5.40 -23.29 -5.47
CA LEU A 406 -4.91 -23.18 -6.84
C LEU A 406 -5.89 -22.37 -7.69
N GLN A 407 -5.40 -21.33 -8.36
CA GLN A 407 -6.20 -20.49 -9.22
C GLN A 407 -6.17 -20.95 -10.68
N ASP A 408 -7.34 -20.96 -11.30
CA ASP A 408 -7.49 -21.19 -12.73
C ASP A 408 -6.78 -20.11 -13.54
N ARG A 409 -6.22 -20.51 -14.69
CA ARG A 409 -5.42 -19.62 -15.55
C ARG A 409 -6.20 -18.41 -16.07
N SER A 410 -7.47 -18.59 -16.40
CA SER A 410 -8.35 -17.48 -16.79
C SER A 410 -8.48 -16.47 -15.66
N VAL A 411 -8.66 -16.96 -14.43
CA VAL A 411 -8.83 -16.11 -13.26
C VAL A 411 -7.53 -15.43 -12.85
N VAL A 412 -6.40 -16.12 -12.99
CA VAL A 412 -5.07 -15.53 -12.86
C VAL A 412 -4.93 -14.37 -13.85
N ALA A 413 -5.22 -14.58 -15.13
CA ALA A 413 -5.10 -13.50 -16.13
C ALA A 413 -6.02 -12.30 -15.81
N GLU A 414 -7.22 -12.55 -15.30
CA GLU A 414 -8.18 -11.49 -14.92
C GLU A 414 -7.81 -10.77 -13.61
N SER A 415 -7.14 -11.45 -12.68
CA SER A 415 -6.89 -10.96 -11.32
C SER A 415 -5.44 -10.58 -11.06
N TRP A 416 -4.51 -10.92 -11.96
CA TRP A 416 -3.07 -10.72 -11.78
C TRP A 416 -2.74 -9.26 -11.46
N GLU A 417 -3.33 -8.34 -12.22
CA GLU A 417 -3.13 -6.90 -12.02
C GLU A 417 -3.79 -6.37 -10.75
N LEU A 418 -4.67 -7.15 -10.09
CA LEU A 418 -5.34 -6.75 -8.85
C LEU A 418 -4.59 -7.23 -7.61
N TRP A 419 -3.71 -8.23 -7.76
CA TRP A 419 -2.83 -8.70 -6.71
C TRP A 419 -1.64 -7.76 -6.59
N TYR A 420 -1.21 -7.55 -5.34
CA TYR A 420 -0.05 -6.74 -5.06
C TYR A 420 1.21 -7.60 -5.03
N GLU A 421 2.26 -7.14 -5.72
CA GLU A 421 3.54 -7.84 -5.88
C GLU A 421 4.17 -8.26 -4.55
N GLU A 422 3.95 -7.48 -3.49
CA GLU A 422 4.54 -7.70 -2.19
C GLU A 422 3.85 -8.85 -1.48
N ALA A 423 2.54 -9.07 -1.66
CA ALA A 423 1.91 -10.30 -1.20
C ALA A 423 2.27 -11.50 -2.07
N MET A 424 2.90 -11.28 -3.23
CA MET A 424 3.24 -12.35 -4.15
C MET A 424 4.62 -12.91 -3.81
N VAL A 425 4.62 -14.15 -3.36
CA VAL A 425 5.85 -14.89 -3.09
C VAL A 425 6.09 -15.86 -4.23
N PHE A 426 7.12 -15.61 -5.03
CA PHE A 426 7.52 -16.53 -6.10
C PHE A 426 8.37 -17.68 -5.56
N ASP A 427 8.10 -18.88 -6.04
CA ASP A 427 8.95 -20.07 -5.85
C ASP A 427 9.59 -20.42 -7.21
N PRO A 428 10.88 -20.06 -7.42
CA PRO A 428 11.57 -20.35 -8.68
C PRO A 428 11.83 -21.85 -8.88
N ARG A 429 11.91 -22.63 -7.79
CA ARG A 429 12.16 -24.07 -7.86
C ARG A 429 10.97 -24.82 -8.43
N ARG A 430 9.79 -24.58 -7.84
CA ARG A 430 8.54 -25.26 -8.20
C ARG A 430 7.72 -24.49 -9.24
N ASN A 431 8.19 -23.31 -9.64
CA ASN A 431 7.60 -22.44 -10.65
C ASN A 431 6.13 -22.12 -10.34
N PHE A 432 5.89 -21.55 -9.16
CA PHE A 432 4.58 -21.02 -8.81
C PHE A 432 4.68 -19.72 -8.03
N TRP A 433 3.55 -19.02 -7.99
CA TRP A 433 3.32 -17.85 -7.17
C TRP A 433 2.37 -18.17 -6.04
N ASP A 434 2.59 -17.57 -4.88
CA ASP A 434 1.67 -17.56 -3.76
C ASP A 434 1.26 -16.12 -3.45
N TYR A 435 -0.04 -15.80 -3.60
CA TYR A 435 -0.60 -14.53 -3.17
C TYR A 435 -1.05 -14.63 -1.70
N CYS A 436 -0.38 -13.91 -0.81
CA CYS A 436 -0.55 -13.95 0.64
C CYS A 436 -0.99 -12.59 1.19
N PRO A 437 -2.30 -12.26 1.13
CA PRO A 437 -2.78 -10.91 1.42
C PRO A 437 -2.68 -10.47 2.90
N PHE A 438 -2.27 -11.37 3.80
CA PHE A 438 -2.20 -11.17 5.25
C PHE A 438 -0.75 -11.14 5.77
N LYS A 439 0.24 -11.55 4.96
CA LYS A 439 1.67 -11.48 5.32
C LYS A 439 2.16 -10.02 5.41
N TRP A 440 1.37 -9.08 4.88
CA TRP A 440 1.63 -7.65 4.91
C TRP A 440 0.41 -6.89 5.48
N ALA A 441 0.27 -6.90 6.80
CA ALA A 441 -0.38 -5.82 7.53
C ALA A 441 0.71 -4.81 7.92
N PRO A 442 0.56 -3.48 7.70
CA PRO A 442 1.48 -2.51 8.29
C PRO A 442 1.45 -2.69 9.82
N ALA A 443 2.64 -2.71 10.43
CA ALA A 443 2.81 -2.93 11.85
C ALA A 443 1.87 -2.00 12.65
N VAL A 444 0.95 -2.59 13.39
CA VAL A 444 0.23 -1.88 14.45
C VAL A 444 1.29 -1.63 15.52
N GLU A 445 1.77 -0.39 15.64
CA GLU A 445 2.39 0.06 16.89
C GLU A 445 1.35 -0.14 17.99
N THR A 446 1.53 -1.20 18.75
CA THR A 446 0.84 -1.43 20.01
C THR A 446 1.46 -0.47 21.01
N GLY A 447 1.01 0.79 20.96
CA GLY A 447 1.25 1.73 22.06
C GLY A 447 0.65 1.14 23.34
N PRO A 448 1.34 1.23 24.48
CA PRO A 448 0.83 0.69 25.73
C PRO A 448 -0.45 1.44 26.16
N PRO A 449 -1.34 0.79 26.92
CA PRO A 449 -2.52 1.47 27.46
C PRO A 449 -2.07 2.47 28.53
N ASP A 450 -2.20 3.76 28.22
CA ASP A 450 -2.03 4.83 29.21
C ASP A 450 -3.27 4.86 30.13
N ASP A 451 -3.14 4.21 31.28
CA ASP A 451 -3.86 4.55 32.49
C ASP A 451 -2.83 4.94 33.55
N LEU A 452 -2.78 6.23 33.91
CA LEU A 452 -3.05 6.76 35.26
C LEU A 452 -2.42 8.16 35.46
N ASP A 453 -3.30 9.06 35.87
CA ASP A 453 -3.07 10.36 36.51
C ASP A 453 -2.18 10.22 37.75
N GLU A 454 -1.26 11.18 37.97
CA GLU A 454 -1.17 12.00 39.20
C GLU A 454 0.11 12.86 39.19
N GLY A 455 -0.06 14.14 39.56
CA GLY A 455 0.96 15.18 39.40
C GLY A 455 1.92 15.40 40.57
N VAL A 456 2.50 16.60 40.52
CA VAL A 456 3.18 17.40 41.58
C VAL A 456 4.71 17.59 41.42
N ASN A 457 5.02 18.80 40.90
CA ASN A 457 6.04 19.82 41.26
C ASN A 457 7.57 19.55 41.38
N ASN A 458 8.29 20.31 40.53
CA ASN A 458 9.38 21.28 40.80
C ASN A 458 10.56 20.93 41.73
N ASN A 459 11.78 20.78 41.17
CA ASN A 459 12.89 21.78 41.18
C ASN A 459 14.28 21.15 40.90
N ASP A 460 14.95 21.65 39.85
CA ASP A 460 16.40 21.92 39.72
C ASP A 460 17.44 20.77 39.45
N PRO A 461 18.69 21.04 38.98
CA PRO A 461 19.04 21.01 37.54
C PRO A 461 20.30 20.17 37.16
N LEU A 462 20.51 20.02 35.83
CA LEU A 462 21.76 19.71 35.09
C LEU A 462 22.69 18.57 35.59
N ILE A 463 22.74 17.43 34.87
CA ILE A 463 24.01 16.71 34.58
C ILE A 463 23.98 16.06 33.18
N LEU A 464 25.02 16.37 32.40
CA LEU A 464 25.45 15.70 31.17
C LEU A 464 26.13 14.35 31.46
N THR A 465 25.69 13.28 30.81
CA THR A 465 26.45 12.11 30.30
C THR A 465 25.41 11.18 29.67
N GLY A 466 25.49 10.70 28.42
CA GLY A 466 26.62 10.04 27.79
C GLY A 466 26.28 8.55 27.66
N GLY A 467 25.99 8.07 26.45
CA GLY A 467 26.29 6.70 26.05
C GLY A 467 25.13 5.70 25.91
N LYS A 468 25.02 5.24 24.66
CA LYS A 468 24.82 3.84 24.22
C LYS A 468 23.41 3.25 24.38
N GLY A 469 22.75 3.18 23.23
CA GLY A 469 21.69 2.22 22.99
C GLY A 469 22.20 0.79 22.86
N THR A 470 21.30 -0.13 23.16
CA THR A 470 21.29 -1.51 22.65
C THR A 470 19.82 -1.93 22.60
N TRP A 471 19.28 -2.08 21.39
CA TRP A 471 18.08 -2.87 21.15
C TRP A 471 18.53 -4.24 20.63
N ASN A 472 18.04 -5.27 21.31
CA ASN A 472 17.99 -6.64 20.83
C ASN A 472 16.88 -6.77 19.79
N TRP A 473 17.09 -7.73 18.88
CA TRP A 473 16.22 -8.16 17.79
C TRP A 473 14.83 -8.60 18.23
#